data_AF-W2GKV2-F1
#
_entry.id   AF-W2GKV2-F1
#
_cell.length_a   1.000
_cell.length_b   1.000
_cell.length_c   1.000
_cell.angle_alpha   90.00
_cell.angle_beta   90.00
_cell.angle_gamma   90.00
#
_symmetry.space_group_name_H-M   'P 1'
#
loop_
_entity.id
_entity.type
_entity.pdbx_description
1 polymer ?
#
loop_
_entity_poly.entity_id
_entity_poly.type
_entity_poly.pdbx_seq_one_letter_code
_entity_poly.pdbx_strand_id
1 'polypeptide(L)'
;TAMPRPRTTGTGRMKKTYNRIAVDYSHKLQILERPEDGDTVGEVISAFYPNINKAEKKKKTEADIEMKKSKLILLSLCVKKAKGT
;
A
#
# COMPACT_ATOMS: atom_id res chain seq x y z
N THR A 1 -15.48 -48.92 -21.26
CA THR A 1 -16.39 -47.87 -20.75
C THR A 1 -15.63 -46.98 -19.78
N ALA A 2 -15.34 -45.73 -20.17
CA ALA A 2 -14.54 -44.82 -19.34
C ALA A 2 -15.44 -44.04 -18.37
N MET A 3 -15.13 -44.06 -17.07
CA MET A 3 -15.88 -43.28 -16.07
C MET A 3 -15.56 -41.79 -16.22
N PRO A 4 -16.57 -40.91 -16.39
CA PRO A 4 -16.33 -39.48 -16.51
C PRO A 4 -15.81 -38.93 -15.17
N ARG A 5 -14.62 -38.32 -15.19
CA ARG A 5 -14.08 -37.67 -13.99
C ARG A 5 -14.93 -36.44 -13.65
N PRO A 6 -15.31 -36.24 -12.37
CA PRO A 6 -16.07 -35.07 -11.96
C PRO A 6 -15.28 -33.79 -12.26
N ARG A 7 -15.90 -32.85 -12.98
CA ARG A 7 -15.32 -31.55 -13.25
C ARG A 7 -15.48 -30.70 -12.00
N THR A 8 -14.40 -30.46 -11.27
CA THR A 8 -14.40 -29.53 -10.14
C THR A 8 -14.59 -28.12 -10.71
N THR A 9 -15.82 -27.60 -10.68
CA THR A 9 -16.02 -26.15 -10.82
C THR A 9 -15.43 -25.54 -9.56
N GLY A 10 -14.15 -25.14 -9.63
CA GLY A 10 -13.50 -24.44 -8.53
C GLY A 10 -14.40 -23.29 -8.10
N THR A 11 -14.63 -23.17 -6.79
CA THR A 11 -15.25 -21.97 -6.24
C THR A 11 -14.45 -20.79 -6.81
N GLY A 12 -15.12 -19.92 -7.55
CA GLY A 12 -14.45 -18.86 -8.31
C GLY A 12 -13.52 -18.02 -7.43
N ARG A 13 -12.73 -17.14 -8.05
CA ARG A 13 -11.72 -16.32 -7.36
C ARG A 13 -12.22 -15.79 -6.01
N MET A 14 -11.61 -16.25 -4.91
CA MET A 14 -11.94 -15.80 -3.56
C MET A 14 -11.99 -14.27 -3.51
N LYS A 15 -13.06 -13.72 -2.94
CA LYS A 15 -13.20 -12.28 -2.75
C LYS A 15 -12.02 -11.77 -1.94
N LYS A 16 -11.36 -10.73 -2.44
CA LYS A 16 -10.31 -10.05 -1.68
C LYS A 16 -10.96 -9.46 -0.42
N THR A 17 -10.45 -9.84 0.74
CA THR A 17 -10.88 -9.33 2.05
C THR A 17 -10.34 -7.94 2.35
N TYR A 18 -9.40 -7.43 1.55
CA TYR A 18 -8.75 -6.15 1.82
C TYR A 18 -9.40 -5.00 1.06
N ASN A 19 -9.92 -4.02 1.81
CA ASN A 19 -10.42 -2.76 1.25
C ASN A 19 -9.24 -1.82 0.99
N ARG A 20 -9.09 -1.38 -0.25
CA ARG A 20 -8.12 -0.34 -0.60
C ARG A 20 -8.74 1.02 -0.28
N ILE A 21 -8.15 1.74 0.65
CA ILE A 21 -8.51 3.13 0.93
C ILE A 21 -7.69 4.02 -0.02
N ALA A 22 -8.37 4.88 -0.77
CA ALA A 22 -7.69 5.90 -1.55
C ALA A 22 -7.13 6.95 -0.58
N VAL A 23 -5.84 7.25 -0.70
CA VAL A 23 -5.15 8.17 0.18
C VAL A 23 -4.58 9.31 -0.64
N ASP A 24 -4.75 10.55 -0.16
CA ASP A 24 -4.17 11.74 -0.77
C ASP A 24 -2.64 11.67 -0.89
N TYR A 25 -2.10 12.39 -1.87
CA TYR A 25 -0.65 12.46 -2.11
C TYR A 25 0.12 13.10 -0.94
N SER A 26 -0.53 13.98 -0.16
CA SER A 26 0.05 14.59 1.04
C SER A 26 0.35 13.56 2.12
N HIS A 27 -0.59 12.64 2.38
CA HIS A 27 -0.38 11.54 3.33
C HIS A 27 0.76 10.62 2.90
N LYS A 28 0.88 10.37 1.58
CA LYS A 28 2.01 9.60 1.02
C LYS A 28 3.34 10.30 1.26
N LEU A 29 3.39 11.63 1.13
CA LEU A 29 4.60 12.40 1.42
C LEU A 29 4.96 12.37 2.91
N GLN A 30 4.00 12.52 3.81
CA GLN A 30 4.26 12.45 5.26
C GLN A 30 4.90 11.12 5.70
N ILE A 31 4.50 10.01 5.06
CA ILE A 31 5.13 8.70 5.29
C ILE A 31 6.58 8.67 4.79
N LEU A 32 6.89 9.37 3.68
CA LEU A 32 8.22 9.41 3.08
C LEU A 32 9.19 10.40 3.75
N GLU A 33 8.67 11.43 4.42
CA GLU A 33 9.47 12.49 5.05
C GLU A 33 9.92 12.11 6.46
N ARG A 34 9.09 11.43 7.25
CA ARG A 34 9.45 10.97 8.62
C ARG A 34 10.74 10.15 8.74
N PRO A 35 11.06 9.23 7.82
CA PRO A 35 12.33 8.51 7.89
C PRO A 35 13.56 9.41 7.69
N GLU A 36 13.39 10.62 7.13
CA GLU A 36 14.49 11.60 7.02
C GLU A 36 14.81 12.24 8.39
N ASP A 37 13.89 12.15 9.37
CA ASP A 37 14.07 12.61 10.75
C ASP A 37 14.76 11.58 11.67
N GLY A 38 15.20 10.43 11.12
CA GLY A 38 15.94 9.39 11.85
C GLY A 38 15.12 8.14 12.21
N ASP A 39 13.82 8.12 11.92
CA ASP A 39 12.96 6.96 12.17
C ASP A 39 13.16 5.83 11.15
N THR A 40 13.01 4.58 11.58
CA THR A 40 12.99 3.45 10.64
C THR A 40 11.63 3.37 9.91
N VAL A 41 11.63 2.90 8.65
CA VAL A 41 10.39 2.71 7.86
C VAL A 41 9.36 1.84 8.61
N GLY A 42 9.83 0.87 9.40
CA GLY A 42 8.97 0.00 10.21
C GLY A 42 8.29 0.71 11.38
N GLU A 43 8.93 1.70 11.99
CA GLU A 43 8.35 2.53 13.06
C GLU A 43 7.30 3.48 12.48
N VAL A 44 7.62 4.15 11.37
CA VAL A 44 6.69 5.04 10.65
C VAL A 44 5.41 4.29 10.28
N ILE A 45 5.51 3.09 9.71
CA ILE A 45 4.34 2.28 9.36
C ILE A 45 3.51 1.91 10.59
N SER A 46 4.16 1.63 11.73
CA SER A 46 3.45 1.28 12.96
C SER A 46 2.71 2.49 13.53
N ALA A 47 3.29 3.68 13.40
CA ALA A 47 2.65 4.93 13.81
C ALA A 47 1.44 5.28 12.93
N PHE A 48 1.56 5.14 11.61
CA PHE A 48 0.46 5.43 10.67
C PHE A 48 -0.63 4.35 10.63
N TYR A 49 -0.27 3.10 10.91
CA TYR A 49 -1.16 1.95 10.79
C TYR A 49 -1.04 1.04 12.02
N PRO A 50 -1.54 1.46 13.20
CA PRO A 50 -1.33 0.74 14.46
C PRO A 50 -2.00 -0.63 14.52
N ASN A 51 -3.06 -0.86 13.74
CA ASN A 51 -3.89 -2.08 13.79
C ASN A 51 -3.55 -3.13 12.72
N ILE A 52 -2.35 -3.10 12.13
CA ILE A 52 -1.95 -4.06 11.09
C ILE A 52 -1.15 -5.23 11.65
N ASN A 53 -1.35 -6.42 11.09
CA ASN A 53 -0.57 -7.60 11.47
C ASN A 53 0.86 -7.55 10.90
N LYS A 54 1.75 -8.46 11.35
CA LYS A 54 3.15 -8.52 10.90
C LYS A 54 3.29 -8.69 9.37
N ALA A 55 2.43 -9.49 8.74
CA ALA A 55 2.48 -9.74 7.31
C ALA A 55 2.08 -8.51 6.49
N GLU A 56 1.08 -7.77 6.96
CA GLU A 56 0.64 -6.50 6.38
C GLU A 56 1.68 -5.40 6.59
N LYS A 57 2.32 -5.37 7.77
CA LYS A 57 3.44 -4.46 8.04
C LYS A 57 4.55 -4.63 7.01
N LYS A 58 4.98 -5.88 6.75
CA LYS A 58 6.02 -6.17 5.76
C LYS A 58 5.62 -5.71 4.34
N LYS A 59 4.39 -6.02 3.92
CA LYS A 59 3.86 -5.58 2.62
C LYS A 59 3.81 -4.05 2.49
N LYS A 60 3.45 -3.33 3.56
CA LYS A 60 3.47 -1.87 3.57
C LYS A 60 4.89 -1.33 3.48
N THR A 61 5.84 -1.94 4.17
CA THR A 61 7.26 -1.54 4.09
C THR A 61 7.79 -1.66 2.67
N GLU A 62 7.51 -2.77 1.99
CA GLU A 62 7.90 -2.96 0.59
C GLU A 62 7.24 -1.92 -0.33
N ALA A 63 5.94 -1.65 -0.15
CA ALA A 63 5.20 -0.65 -0.91
C ALA A 63 5.71 0.78 -0.67
N ASP A 64 6.08 1.12 0.57
CA ASP A 64 6.61 2.45 0.91
C ASP A 64 8.02 2.65 0.36
N ILE A 65 8.86 1.59 0.35
CA ILE A 65 10.16 1.60 -0.34
C ILE A 65 9.99 1.83 -1.84
N GLU A 66 9.01 1.17 -2.47
CA GLU A 66 8.69 1.37 -3.88
C GLU A 66 8.20 2.81 -4.13
N MET A 67 7.29 3.30 -3.28
CA MET A 67 6.75 4.66 -3.34
C MET A 67 7.83 5.73 -3.18
N LYS A 68 8.88 5.47 -2.39
CA LYS A 68 10.04 6.38 -2.23
C LYS A 68 10.71 6.69 -3.57
N LYS A 69 10.74 5.74 -4.51
CA LYS A 69 11.27 5.97 -5.87
C LYS A 69 10.46 7.02 -6.65
N SER A 70 9.20 7.22 -6.29
CA SER A 70 8.29 8.17 -6.92
C SER A 70 8.14 9.49 -6.14
N LYS A 71 8.99 9.77 -5.13
CA LYS A 71 8.90 10.97 -4.26
C LYS A 71 8.82 12.29 -5.05
N LEU A 72 9.65 12.46 -6.09
CA LEU A 72 9.64 13.66 -6.94
C LEU A 72 8.30 13.88 -7.66
N ILE A 73 7.67 12.79 -8.14
CA ILE A 73 6.37 12.84 -8.81
C ILE A 73 5.29 13.24 -7.79
N LEU A 74 5.32 12.65 -6.59
CA LEU A 74 4.40 12.97 -5.50
C LEU A 74 4.48 14.45 -5.08
N LEU A 75 5.70 14.99 -4.93
CA LEU A 75 5.91 16.41 -4.65
C LEU A 75 5.30 17.30 -5.74
N SER A 76 5.53 16.96 -7.01
CA SER A 76 4.99 17.72 -8.13
C SER A 76 3.45 17.76 -8.14
N LEU A 77 2.80 16.65 -7.76
CA LEU A 77 1.35 16.54 -7.69
C LEU A 77 0.78 17.32 -6.50
N CYS A 78 1.46 17.33 -5.36
CA CYS A 78 1.08 18.14 -4.21
C CYS A 78 1.19 19.64 -4.50
N VAL A 79 2.26 20.09 -5.17
CA VAL A 79 2.41 21.49 -5.58
C VAL A 79 1.34 21.88 -6.61
N LYS A 80 0.99 20.99 -7.55
CA LYS A 80 -0.11 21.22 -8.50
C LYS A 80 -1.46 21.36 -7.81
N LYS A 81 -1.77 20.50 -6.82
CA LYS A 81 -3.01 20.63 -6.01
C LYS A 81 -3.07 21.98 -5.27
N ALA A 82 -1.94 22.46 -4.73
CA ALA A 82 -1.88 23.74 -4.01
C ALA A 82 -2.08 24.97 -4.93
N LYS A 83 -1.80 24.83 -6.23
CA LYS A 83 -1.88 25.92 -7.21
C LYS A 83 -3.23 26.03 -7.93
N GLY A 84 -4.21 25.20 -7.59
CA GLY A 84 -5.60 25.33 -8.06
C GLY A 84 -5.73 25.49 -9.57
N THR A 85 -5.53 24.39 -10.30
CA THR A 85 -6.03 24.27 -11.68
C THR A 85 -7.34 23.51 -11.68
#